data_AF-A0A4Q5P5B7-F1
#
_entry.id   AF-A0A4Q5P5B7-F1
#
_cell.length_a   1.000
_cell.length_b   1.000
_cell.length_c   1.000
_cell.angle_alpha   90.00
_cell.angle_beta   90.00
_cell.angle_gamma   90.00
#
_symmetry.space_group_name_H-M   'P 1'
#
loop_
_entity.id
_entity.type
_entity.pdbx_description
1 polymer ?
#
loop_
_entity_poly.entity_id
_entity_poly.type
_entity_poly.pdbx_seq_one_letter_code
_entity_poly.pdbx_strand_id
1 'polypeptide(L)'
;MSDAPAPSQPATAAETDPETLGWMKGFPPAPDKRVQFHDDSFRNFPELRWAWSNVRSLVPTVNVWRGAGGASVLPRAERDIGGSTSTTMDGRPMTFADMCAETYADGIAVVHKGKLIHER
;
A
#
# COMPACT_ATOMS: atom_id res chain seq x y z
N MET A 1 -38.01 -15.24 -7.04
CA MET A 1 -36.82 -15.19 -6.17
C MET A 1 -35.64 -14.91 -7.09
N SER A 2 -35.11 -13.69 -7.08
CA SER A 2 -33.94 -13.32 -7.89
C SER A 2 -32.72 -13.61 -7.02
N ASP A 3 -31.91 -14.61 -7.37
CA ASP A 3 -30.61 -14.82 -6.74
C ASP A 3 -29.71 -13.65 -7.15
N ALA A 4 -29.39 -12.79 -6.19
CA ALA A 4 -28.31 -11.82 -6.37
C ALA A 4 -27.00 -12.61 -6.45
N PRO A 5 -26.14 -12.37 -7.46
CA PRO A 5 -24.84 -13.04 -7.51
C PRO A 5 -24.05 -12.71 -6.24
N ALA A 6 -23.39 -13.72 -5.67
CA ALA A 6 -22.51 -13.53 -4.53
C ALA A 6 -21.45 -12.45 -4.87
N PRO A 7 -21.14 -11.53 -3.94
CA PRO A 7 -20.12 -10.52 -4.20
C PRO A 7 -18.80 -11.22 -4.50
N SER A 8 -18.18 -10.87 -5.63
CA SER A 8 -16.85 -11.36 -6.00
C SER A 8 -15.85 -10.88 -4.95
N GLN A 9 -15.07 -11.81 -4.40
CA GLN A 9 -13.99 -11.48 -3.49
C GLN A 9 -13.00 -10.52 -4.19
N PRO A 10 -12.61 -9.39 -3.55
CA PRO A 10 -11.63 -8.49 -4.14
C PRO A 10 -10.28 -9.21 -4.30
N ALA A 11 -9.57 -8.92 -5.40
CA ALA A 11 -8.27 -9.52 -5.70
C ALA A 11 -7.24 -9.15 -4.64
N THR A 12 -6.41 -10.09 -4.22
CA THR A 12 -5.45 -9.93 -3.12
C THR A 12 -4.38 -8.87 -3.40
N ALA A 13 -3.65 -8.47 -2.35
CA ALA A 13 -2.49 -7.58 -2.50
C ALA A 13 -1.37 -8.19 -3.36
N ALA A 14 -1.24 -9.52 -3.44
CA ALA A 14 -0.27 -10.14 -4.34
C ALA A 14 -0.73 -10.07 -5.81
N GLU A 15 -2.02 -10.33 -6.08
CA GLU A 15 -2.58 -10.33 -7.43
C GLU A 15 -2.67 -8.93 -8.05
N THR A 16 -2.69 -7.90 -7.20
CA THR A 16 -2.81 -6.50 -7.63
C THR A 16 -1.49 -5.74 -7.55
N ASP A 17 -0.37 -6.44 -7.35
CA ASP A 17 0.95 -5.84 -7.28
C ASP A 17 1.26 -5.02 -8.55
N PRO A 18 1.59 -3.71 -8.43
CA PRO A 18 1.82 -2.86 -9.59
C PRO A 18 2.94 -3.32 -10.52
N GLU A 19 3.99 -3.90 -9.95
CA GLU A 19 5.12 -4.43 -10.71
C GLU A 19 4.70 -5.66 -11.52
N THR A 20 3.95 -6.57 -10.90
CA THR A 20 3.40 -7.77 -11.55
C THR A 20 2.37 -7.40 -12.62
N LEU A 21 1.50 -6.42 -12.37
CA LEU A 21 0.50 -5.93 -13.33
C LEU A 21 1.10 -5.07 -14.46
N GLY A 22 2.35 -4.64 -14.31
CA GLY A 22 3.09 -3.87 -15.30
C GLY A 22 2.63 -2.43 -15.46
N TRP A 23 2.08 -1.82 -14.41
CA TRP A 23 1.66 -0.41 -14.46
C TRP A 23 2.86 0.50 -14.74
N MET A 24 2.69 1.43 -15.69
CA MET A 24 3.67 2.45 -16.04
C MET A 24 5.05 1.93 -16.45
N LYS A 25 5.14 0.66 -16.91
CA LYS A 25 6.38 0.08 -17.47
C LYS A 25 6.57 0.46 -18.94
N GLY A 26 7.82 0.69 -19.32
CA GLY A 26 8.23 1.06 -20.69
C GLY A 26 8.14 2.56 -20.98
N PHE A 27 8.57 2.97 -22.17
CA PHE A 27 8.53 4.37 -22.60
C PHE A 27 8.15 4.53 -24.09
N PRO A 28 6.96 5.09 -24.39
CA PRO A 28 5.88 5.36 -23.45
C PRO A 28 5.25 4.05 -22.93
N PRO A 29 4.66 4.01 -21.71
CA PRO A 29 3.89 2.86 -21.28
C PRO A 29 2.78 2.51 -22.27
N ALA A 30 2.38 1.24 -22.34
CA ALA A 30 1.27 0.79 -23.17
C ALA A 30 -0.03 1.56 -22.79
N PRO A 31 -0.91 1.92 -23.74
CA PRO A 31 -2.09 2.75 -23.46
C PRO A 31 -2.98 2.22 -22.31
N ASP A 32 -3.16 0.90 -22.23
CA ASP A 32 -3.93 0.19 -21.19
C ASP A 32 -3.19 0.04 -19.86
N LYS A 33 -1.92 0.47 -19.80
CA LYS A 33 -1.04 0.44 -18.63
C LYS A 33 -0.62 1.82 -18.15
N ARG A 34 -1.28 2.87 -18.65
CA ARG A 34 -1.05 4.26 -18.23
C ARG A 34 -1.97 4.64 -17.09
N VAL A 35 -1.36 5.09 -16.00
CA VAL A 35 -2.03 5.77 -14.90
C VAL A 35 -1.90 7.27 -15.13
N GLN A 36 -3.01 8.00 -15.09
CA GLN A 36 -3.08 9.42 -15.37
C GLN A 36 -3.93 10.14 -14.31
N PHE A 37 -3.67 11.43 -14.14
CA PHE A 37 -4.43 12.25 -13.19
C PHE A 37 -5.77 12.74 -13.77
N HIS A 38 -5.80 13.07 -15.06
CA HIS A 38 -6.94 13.75 -15.70
C HIS A 38 -8.13 12.82 -16.03
N ASP A 39 -7.89 11.52 -16.12
CA ASP A 39 -8.92 10.49 -16.38
C ASP A 39 -9.32 9.72 -15.10
N ASP A 40 -8.93 10.23 -13.94
CA ASP A 40 -9.17 9.65 -12.61
C ASP A 40 -8.59 8.25 -12.34
N SER A 41 -7.87 7.65 -13.31
CA SER A 41 -7.27 6.31 -13.14
C SER A 41 -6.34 6.23 -11.94
N PHE A 42 -5.66 7.31 -11.55
CA PHE A 42 -4.83 7.32 -10.34
C PHE A 42 -5.55 7.03 -9.01
N ARG A 43 -6.90 7.06 -8.99
CA ARG A 43 -7.72 6.71 -7.81
C ARG A 43 -8.45 5.37 -7.96
N ASN A 44 -8.42 4.77 -9.15
CA ASN A 44 -9.08 3.50 -9.41
C ASN A 44 -8.26 2.35 -8.84
N PHE A 45 -8.93 1.30 -8.39
CA PHE A 45 -8.26 0.06 -8.01
C PHE A 45 -8.21 -0.86 -9.24
N PRO A 46 -7.04 -1.43 -9.58
CA PRO A 46 -5.79 -1.50 -8.80
C PRO A 46 -4.74 -0.40 -9.10
N GLU A 47 -4.99 0.53 -10.04
CA GLU A 47 -4.02 1.56 -10.48
C GLU A 47 -3.49 2.45 -9.33
N LEU A 48 -4.31 2.72 -8.33
CA LEU A 48 -3.97 3.53 -7.15
C LEU A 48 -2.77 2.97 -6.40
N ARG A 49 -2.56 1.65 -6.46
CA ARG A 49 -1.43 0.97 -5.81
C ARG A 49 -0.08 1.39 -6.40
N TRP A 50 -0.05 1.73 -7.69
CA TRP A 50 1.11 2.39 -8.28
C TRP A 50 1.11 3.89 -7.99
N ALA A 51 -0.05 4.53 -8.18
CA ALA A 51 -0.17 5.99 -8.22
C ALA A 51 0.25 6.68 -6.93
N TRP A 52 -0.16 6.16 -5.77
CA TRP A 52 0.03 6.86 -4.49
C TRP A 52 1.49 6.81 -4.01
N SER A 53 2.24 5.81 -4.46
CA SER A 53 3.70 5.74 -4.30
C SER A 53 4.47 6.55 -5.35
N ASN A 54 3.81 7.04 -6.41
CA ASN A 54 4.42 7.70 -7.56
C ASN A 54 3.79 9.05 -7.93
N VAL A 55 3.08 9.70 -7.00
CA VAL A 55 2.24 10.89 -7.26
C VAL A 55 2.99 12.03 -7.97
N ARG A 56 4.30 12.17 -7.70
CA ARG A 56 5.14 13.22 -8.30
C ARG A 56 5.34 13.09 -9.80
N SER A 57 5.06 11.90 -10.36
CA SER A 57 5.09 11.64 -11.80
C SER A 57 3.76 12.01 -12.48
N LEU A 58 2.71 12.27 -11.71
CA LEU A 58 1.34 12.51 -12.20
C LEU A 58 0.92 13.98 -12.12
N VAL A 59 1.40 14.71 -11.13
CA VAL A 59 1.01 16.10 -10.87
C VAL A 59 2.19 16.98 -10.47
N PRO A 60 2.09 18.31 -10.62
CA PRO A 60 3.08 19.22 -10.07
C PRO A 60 3.27 19.00 -8.56
N THR A 61 4.52 18.84 -8.14
CA THR A 61 4.90 18.71 -6.74
C THR A 61 6.04 19.67 -6.42
N VAL A 62 6.23 19.96 -5.14
CA VAL A 62 7.37 20.73 -4.64
C VAL A 62 8.21 19.85 -3.71
N ASN A 63 9.51 20.06 -3.71
CA ASN A 63 10.38 19.42 -2.73
C ASN A 63 10.26 20.14 -1.39
N VAL A 64 9.90 19.41 -0.34
CA VAL A 64 9.94 19.91 1.04
C VAL A 64 11.30 19.59 1.63
N TRP A 65 12.07 20.62 1.97
CA TRP A 65 13.41 20.45 2.51
C TRP A 65 13.37 19.95 3.96
N ARG A 66 14.16 18.91 4.26
CA ARG A 66 14.24 18.30 5.61
C ARG A 66 15.16 19.02 6.60
N GLY A 67 15.82 20.11 6.19
CA GLY A 67 16.86 20.80 6.96
C GLY A 67 18.29 20.40 6.57
N ALA A 68 19.27 21.11 7.12
CA ALA A 68 20.70 20.91 6.83
C ALA A 68 21.32 19.74 7.61
N GLY A 69 20.64 19.28 8.67
CA GLY A 69 21.09 18.17 9.51
C GLY A 69 20.93 16.80 8.85
N GLY A 70 21.60 15.81 9.43
CA GLY A 70 21.37 14.40 9.12
C GLY A 70 19.99 13.93 9.60
N ALA A 71 19.56 12.76 9.14
CA ALA A 71 18.36 12.12 9.66
C ALA A 71 18.57 11.69 11.13
N SER A 72 17.55 11.87 11.96
CA SER A 72 17.53 11.31 13.30
C SER A 72 17.34 9.80 13.22
N VAL A 73 18.32 9.04 13.72
CA VAL A 73 18.23 7.57 13.74
C VAL A 73 17.21 7.14 14.80
N LEU A 74 16.25 6.31 14.42
CA LEU A 74 15.39 5.60 15.36
C LEU A 74 16.13 4.35 15.87
N PRO A 75 16.43 4.24 17.17
CA PRO A 75 17.00 3.02 17.73
C PRO A 75 16.10 1.83 17.43
N ARG A 76 16.69 0.69 17.11
CA ARG A 76 15.95 -0.52 16.75
C ARG A 76 15.85 -1.48 17.93
N ALA A 77 14.72 -2.16 18.03
CA ALA A 77 14.48 -3.24 18.97
C ALA A 77 13.47 -4.21 18.35
N GLU A 78 13.88 -4.85 17.26
CA GLU A 78 13.04 -5.75 16.47
C GLU A 78 12.25 -6.73 17.33
N ARG A 79 10.98 -6.89 16.96
CA ARG A 79 10.07 -7.87 17.51
C ARG A 79 9.32 -8.51 16.37
N ASP A 80 9.21 -9.83 16.42
CA ASP A 80 8.25 -10.52 15.59
C ASP A 80 6.84 -10.29 16.18
N ILE A 81 6.11 -9.35 15.58
CA ILE A 81 4.73 -9.04 15.93
C ILE A 81 3.75 -9.49 14.85
N GLY A 82 4.23 -10.10 13.77
CA GLY A 82 3.37 -10.50 12.63
C GLY A 82 2.26 -11.44 13.05
N GLY A 83 2.56 -12.37 13.97
CA GLY A 83 1.59 -13.30 14.55
C GLY A 83 0.70 -12.73 15.66
N SER A 84 0.77 -11.42 15.98
CA SER A 84 -0.09 -10.83 17.00
C SER A 84 -1.55 -10.93 16.56
N THR A 85 -2.39 -11.53 17.39
CA THR A 85 -3.79 -11.80 17.04
C THR A 85 -4.70 -10.66 17.47
N SER A 86 -5.70 -10.39 16.64
CA SER A 86 -6.84 -9.52 16.92
C SER A 86 -8.13 -10.14 16.38
N THR A 87 -9.26 -9.52 16.70
CA THR A 87 -10.56 -9.90 16.16
C THR A 87 -11.14 -8.68 15.45
N THR A 88 -11.51 -8.85 14.19
CA THR A 88 -12.12 -7.79 13.39
C THR A 88 -13.52 -7.43 13.91
N MET A 89 -14.09 -6.32 13.46
CA MET A 89 -15.42 -5.89 13.90
C MET A 89 -16.54 -6.88 13.50
N ASP A 90 -16.34 -7.65 12.43
CA ASP A 90 -17.21 -8.74 11.98
C ASP A 90 -16.90 -10.09 12.66
N GLY A 91 -16.00 -10.12 13.64
CA GLY A 91 -15.73 -11.29 14.48
C GLY A 91 -14.71 -12.28 13.91
N ARG A 92 -14.03 -11.97 12.80
CA ARG A 92 -13.01 -12.85 12.22
C ARG A 92 -11.69 -12.76 13.01
N PRO A 93 -11.03 -13.88 13.30
CA PRO A 93 -9.65 -13.85 13.80
C PRO A 93 -8.73 -13.29 12.72
N MET A 94 -7.77 -12.47 13.12
CA MET A 94 -6.85 -11.76 12.23
C MET A 94 -5.47 -11.66 12.87
N THR A 95 -4.40 -11.92 12.12
CA THR A 95 -3.04 -11.58 12.58
C THR A 95 -2.64 -10.19 12.11
N PHE A 96 -1.65 -9.57 12.75
CA PHE A 96 -1.12 -8.28 12.30
C PHE A 96 -0.58 -8.34 10.86
N ALA A 97 0.09 -9.44 10.48
CA ALA A 97 0.57 -9.65 9.13
C ALA A 97 -0.58 -9.78 8.11
N ASP A 98 -1.59 -10.58 8.43
CA ASP A 98 -2.76 -10.76 7.56
C ASP A 98 -3.55 -9.46 7.39
N MET A 99 -3.67 -8.66 8.47
CA MET A 99 -4.29 -7.34 8.39
C MET A 99 -3.56 -6.44 7.40
N CYS A 100 -2.22 -6.41 7.42
CA CYS A 100 -1.45 -5.62 6.47
C CYS A 100 -1.69 -6.08 5.02
N ALA A 101 -1.76 -7.40 4.80
CA ALA A 101 -2.03 -7.98 3.49
C ALA A 101 -3.48 -7.72 3.00
N GLU A 102 -4.49 -7.92 3.85
CA GLU A 102 -5.91 -7.70 3.52
C GLU A 102 -6.22 -6.22 3.26
N THR A 103 -5.43 -5.30 3.83
CA THR A 103 -5.60 -3.85 3.65
C THR A 103 -4.69 -3.24 2.59
N TYR A 104 -3.96 -4.07 1.83
CA TYR A 104 -3.05 -3.63 0.76
C TYR A 104 -1.98 -2.64 1.25
N ALA A 105 -1.51 -2.79 2.49
CA ALA A 105 -0.53 -1.88 3.07
C ALA A 105 0.77 -1.90 2.25
N ASP A 106 1.18 -0.73 1.73
CA ASP A 106 2.42 -0.57 0.98
C ASP A 106 3.66 -0.46 1.89
N GLY A 107 3.47 -0.01 3.13
CA GLY A 107 4.51 0.05 4.15
C GLY A 107 3.96 0.36 5.53
N ILE A 108 4.56 -0.23 6.57
CA ILE A 108 4.16 -0.05 7.96
C ILE A 108 5.39 0.00 8.88
N ALA A 109 5.37 0.89 9.88
CA ALA A 109 6.39 0.98 10.92
C ALA A 109 5.74 1.07 12.30
N VAL A 110 6.18 0.23 13.23
CA VAL A 110 5.69 0.23 14.62
C VAL A 110 6.80 0.70 15.55
N VAL A 111 6.56 1.78 16.26
CA VAL A 111 7.49 2.35 17.25
C VAL A 111 6.91 2.17 18.64
N HIS A 112 7.69 1.57 19.54
CA HIS A 112 7.30 1.37 20.93
C HIS A 112 8.42 1.84 21.85
N LYS A 113 8.10 2.75 22.78
CA LYS A 113 9.06 3.38 23.71
C LYS A 113 10.28 4.00 23.00
N GLY A 114 10.02 4.72 21.91
CA GLY A 114 11.06 5.41 21.14
C GLY A 114 11.97 4.49 20.31
N LYS A 115 11.61 3.21 20.15
CA LYS A 115 12.37 2.25 19.34
C LYS A 115 11.50 1.69 18.22
N LEU A 116 12.07 1.58 17.02
CA LEU A 116 11.46 0.87 15.91
C LEU A 116 11.48 -0.63 16.24
N ILE A 117 10.29 -1.23 16.38
CA ILE A 117 10.14 -2.65 16.73
C ILE A 117 9.70 -3.51 15.55
N HIS A 118 9.18 -2.91 14.48
CA HIS A 118 8.76 -3.61 13.28
C HIS A 118 8.71 -2.63 12.11
N GLU A 119 9.18 -3.04 10.94
CA GLU A 119 8.95 -2.36 9.67
C GLU A 119 8.78 -3.38 8.54
N ARG A 120 7.85 -3.12 7.62
CA ARG A 120 7.66 -3.87 6.37
C ARG A 120 7.25 -2.93 5.26
#